data_AF-A0A2S8EVV6-F1
#
_entry.id   AF-A0A2S8EVV6-F1
#
_cell.length_a   1.000
_cell.length_b   1.000
_cell.length_c   1.000
_cell.angle_alpha   90.00
_cell.angle_beta   90.00
_cell.angle_gamma   90.00
#
_symmetry.space_group_name_H-M   'P 1'
#
loop_
_entity.id
_entity.type
_entity.pdbx_description
1 polymer ?
#
loop_
_entity_poly.entity_id
_entity_poly.type
_entity_poly.pdbx_seq_one_letter_code
_entity_poly.pdbx_strand_id
1 'polypeptide(L)'
;MGCESYRKSIKREALEGEFEELLSRPEPSGGLFRLVRAMSKDAWNMRAAQASEVVAELKASVRTLDKQIDQLLDRIVETGNTSVVRAYEKKVAKLEREKVLAQEKLAETVKPKHTFEESCEHALRFLASPWKNVDLSGRKTVLRLAFSQPLPYCRKEGLRTPDLAFPFKALAGLSTPKSEMAHRGGFEPPTP
;
A
#
# COMPACT_ATOMS: atom_id res chain seq x y z
N MET A 1 -30.72 -23.15 -26.82
CA MET A 1 -29.78 -23.08 -27.96
C MET A 1 -28.56 -23.92 -27.63
N GLY A 2 -28.20 -24.87 -28.51
CA GLY A 2 -27.06 -25.74 -28.31
C GLY A 2 -25.74 -25.00 -28.51
N CYS A 3 -24.80 -25.18 -27.58
CA CYS A 3 -23.48 -24.59 -27.68
C CYS A 3 -22.68 -25.28 -28.80
N GLU A 4 -22.34 -24.57 -29.88
CA GLU A 4 -21.55 -25.09 -31.02
C GLU A 4 -20.16 -25.65 -30.63
N SER A 5 -19.69 -25.30 -29.43
CA SER A 5 -18.43 -25.76 -28.86
C SER A 5 -18.57 -26.85 -27.80
N TYR A 6 -19.76 -27.43 -27.61
CA TYR A 6 -19.97 -28.52 -26.66
C TYR A 6 -19.04 -29.72 -26.97
N ARG A 7 -18.36 -30.24 -25.93
CA ARG A 7 -17.37 -31.36 -25.99
C ARG A 7 -16.11 -31.14 -26.83
N LYS A 8 -15.81 -29.92 -27.27
CA LYS A 8 -14.56 -29.65 -28.00
C LYS A 8 -13.47 -29.15 -27.04
N SER A 9 -12.28 -29.73 -27.11
CA SER A 9 -11.12 -29.33 -26.32
C SER A 9 -10.31 -28.21 -26.99
N ILE A 10 -9.56 -27.46 -26.18
CA ILE A 10 -8.60 -26.43 -26.62
C ILE A 10 -7.20 -26.98 -26.36
N LYS A 11 -6.28 -26.75 -27.31
CA LYS A 11 -4.87 -27.16 -27.14
C LYS A 11 -4.25 -26.35 -26.00
N ARG A 12 -3.59 -27.03 -25.07
CA ARG A 12 -2.93 -26.40 -23.92
C ARG A 12 -1.91 -25.35 -24.38
N GLU A 13 -1.08 -25.69 -25.36
CA GLU A 13 -0.03 -24.79 -25.86
C GLU A 13 -0.59 -23.46 -26.40
N ALA A 14 -1.75 -23.50 -27.08
CA ALA A 14 -2.39 -22.29 -27.61
C ALA A 14 -2.86 -21.37 -26.48
N LEU A 15 -3.51 -21.94 -25.46
CA LEU A 15 -4.04 -21.17 -24.33
C LEU A 15 -2.93 -20.62 -23.43
N GLU A 16 -1.87 -21.39 -23.21
CA GLU A 16 -0.70 -20.93 -22.44
C GLU A 16 0.08 -19.85 -23.21
N GLY A 17 0.20 -19.95 -24.54
CA GLY A 17 0.83 -18.93 -25.36
C GLY A 17 0.10 -17.58 -25.35
N GLU A 18 -1.23 -17.59 -25.56
CA GLU A 18 -2.06 -16.38 -25.47
C GLU A 18 -1.95 -15.72 -24.07
N PHE A 19 -1.82 -16.54 -23.03
CA PHE A 19 -1.68 -16.08 -21.66
C PHE A 19 -0.32 -15.44 -21.38
N GLU A 20 0.77 -16.03 -21.86
CA GLU A 20 2.12 -15.47 -21.74
C GLU A 20 2.22 -14.12 -22.46
N GLU A 21 1.60 -14.00 -23.64
CA GLU A 21 1.52 -12.73 -24.37
C GLU A 21 0.76 -11.67 -23.58
N LEU A 22 -0.42 -12.01 -23.04
CA LEU A 22 -1.22 -11.09 -22.23
C LEU A 22 -0.47 -10.59 -21.00
N LEU A 23 0.26 -11.48 -20.33
CA LEU A 23 1.06 -11.12 -19.16
C LEU A 23 2.29 -10.30 -19.52
N SER A 24 2.93 -10.52 -20.67
CA SER A 24 4.11 -9.73 -21.08
C SER A 24 3.81 -8.24 -21.29
N ARG A 25 2.57 -7.90 -21.63
CA ARG A 25 2.12 -6.54 -21.98
C ARG A 25 2.25 -5.50 -20.85
N PRO A 26 1.90 -5.79 -19.59
CA PRO A 26 2.08 -4.86 -18.47
C PRO A 26 3.52 -4.71 -17.95
N GLU A 27 4.54 -5.35 -18.54
CA GLU A 27 5.93 -5.21 -18.06
C GLU A 27 6.39 -3.73 -18.14
N PRO A 28 6.73 -3.09 -17.01
CA PRO A 28 7.20 -1.71 -17.01
C PRO A 28 8.57 -1.64 -17.69
N SER A 29 8.81 -0.56 -18.44
CA SER A 29 10.15 -0.30 -18.97
C SER A 29 11.16 -0.22 -17.81
N GLY A 30 12.42 -0.60 -18.05
CA GLY A 30 13.45 -0.54 -17.01
C GLY A 30 13.62 0.86 -16.40
N GLY A 31 13.33 1.92 -17.16
CA GLY A 31 13.29 3.30 -16.66
C GLY A 31 12.12 3.54 -15.69
N LEU A 32 10.91 3.11 -16.07
CA LEU A 32 9.72 3.22 -15.22
C LEU A 32 9.89 2.42 -13.92
N PHE A 33 10.44 1.20 -13.99
CA PHE A 33 10.73 0.40 -12.80
C PHE A 33 11.67 1.11 -11.82
N ARG A 34 12.77 1.70 -12.33
CA ARG A 34 13.71 2.47 -11.49
C ARG A 34 13.03 3.67 -10.84
N LEU A 35 12.17 4.38 -11.56
CA LEU A 35 11.43 5.52 -11.04
C LEU A 35 10.47 5.09 -9.92
N VAL A 36 9.64 4.06 -10.15
CA VAL A 36 8.70 3.54 -9.14
C VAL A 36 9.46 3.03 -7.91
N ARG A 37 10.60 2.36 -8.10
CA ARG A 37 11.46 1.91 -7.00
C ARG A 37 11.99 3.09 -6.18
N ALA A 38 12.47 4.15 -6.83
CA ALA A 38 12.94 5.36 -6.16
C ALA A 38 11.82 6.03 -5.35
N MET A 39 10.66 6.28 -5.99
CA MET A 39 9.49 6.87 -5.32
C MET A 39 9.02 6.02 -4.13
N SER A 40 9.03 4.70 -4.28
CA SER A 40 8.65 3.79 -3.19
C SER A 40 9.64 3.84 -2.03
N LYS A 41 10.94 3.94 -2.33
CA LYS A 41 12.00 4.08 -1.32
C LYS A 41 11.89 5.42 -0.58
N ASP A 42 11.61 6.50 -1.30
CA ASP A 42 11.39 7.82 -0.71
C ASP A 42 10.17 7.82 0.22
N ALA A 43 9.05 7.26 -0.22
CA ALA A 43 7.84 7.12 0.60
C ALA A 43 8.09 6.26 1.86
N TRP A 44 8.87 5.18 1.73
CA TRP A 44 9.27 4.35 2.85
C TRP A 44 10.10 5.14 3.87
N ASN A 45 11.13 5.85 3.39
CA ASN A 45 12.00 6.67 4.23
C ASN A 45 11.23 7.78 4.94
N MET A 46 10.32 8.44 4.24
CA MET A 46 9.44 9.47 4.81
C MET A 46 8.58 8.89 5.94
N ARG A 47 7.98 7.71 5.74
CA ARG A 47 7.18 7.05 6.77
C ARG A 47 8.03 6.62 7.98
N ALA A 48 9.24 6.14 7.73
CA ALA A 48 10.18 5.79 8.80
C ALA A 48 10.61 7.02 9.61
N ALA A 49 10.86 8.14 8.95
CA ALA A 49 11.19 9.42 9.59
C ALA A 49 10.02 9.91 10.45
N GLN A 50 8.80 9.96 9.91
CA GLN A 50 7.59 10.34 10.65
C GLN A 50 7.37 9.47 11.89
N ALA A 51 7.53 8.14 11.76
CA ALA A 51 7.42 7.25 12.90
C ALA A 51 8.48 7.56 13.97
N SER A 52 9.72 7.88 13.57
CA SER A 52 10.78 8.25 14.50
C SER A 52 10.50 9.59 15.22
N GLU A 53 9.93 10.56 14.52
CA GLU A 53 9.54 11.87 15.07
C GLU A 53 8.41 11.71 16.10
N VAL A 54 7.37 10.92 15.78
CA VAL A 54 6.27 10.62 16.71
C VAL A 54 6.79 9.97 17.99
N VAL A 55 7.73 9.01 17.87
CA VAL A 55 8.37 8.40 19.05
C VAL A 55 9.14 9.44 19.86
N ALA A 56 9.87 10.34 19.21
CA ALA A 56 10.64 11.38 19.89
C ALA A 56 9.71 12.37 20.62
N GLU A 57 8.61 12.77 19.99
CA GLU A 57 7.59 13.66 20.55
C GLU A 57 6.89 13.02 21.76
N LEU A 58 6.48 11.75 21.65
CA LEU A 58 5.89 11.01 22.77
C LEU A 58 6.85 10.86 23.95
N LYS A 59 8.15 10.66 23.70
CA LYS A 59 9.17 10.65 24.78
C LYS A 59 9.31 12.03 25.43
N ALA A 60 9.27 13.10 24.64
CA ALA A 60 9.35 14.47 25.16
C ALA A 60 8.10 14.83 25.98
N SER A 61 6.92 14.40 25.55
CA SER A 61 5.67 14.64 26.28
C SER A 61 5.66 13.90 27.62
N VAL A 62 6.08 12.62 27.67
CA VAL A 62 6.24 11.87 28.93
C VAL A 62 7.16 12.61 29.91
N ARG A 63 8.34 13.06 29.45
CA ARG A 63 9.28 13.84 30.29
C ARG A 63 8.69 15.16 30.79
N THR A 64 7.87 15.81 29.98
CA THR A 64 7.22 17.08 30.35
C THR A 64 6.13 16.84 31.38
N LEU A 65 5.33 15.79 31.21
CA LEU A 65 4.31 15.37 32.17
C LEU A 65 4.94 14.99 33.51
N ASP A 66 6.05 14.25 33.51
CA ASP A 66 6.82 13.93 34.72
C ASP A 66 7.24 15.18 35.49
N LYS A 67 7.87 16.14 34.80
CA LYS A 67 8.25 17.41 35.42
C LYS A 67 7.07 18.18 36.00
N GLN A 68 5.92 18.17 35.33
CA GLN A 68 4.72 18.84 35.83
C GLN A 68 4.13 18.14 37.05
N ILE A 69 4.20 16.80 37.11
CA ILE A 69 3.79 16.02 38.27
C ILE A 69 4.70 16.35 39.46
N ASP A 70 6.02 16.29 39.29
CA ASP A 70 7.00 16.59 40.35
C ASP A 70 6.79 18.01 40.92
N GLN A 71 6.64 19.01 40.05
CA GLN A 71 6.38 20.40 40.47
C GLN A 71 5.08 20.57 41.26
N LEU A 72 4.04 19.78 40.96
CA LEU A 72 2.79 19.82 41.72
C LEU A 72 2.94 19.11 43.07
N LEU A 73 3.68 18.00 43.12
CA LEU A 73 3.96 17.28 44.36
C LEU A 73 4.78 18.15 45.34
N ASP A 74 5.83 18.82 44.87
CA ASP A 74 6.62 19.76 45.70
C ASP A 74 5.72 20.84 46.31
N ARG A 75 4.83 21.43 45.51
CA ARG A 75 3.88 22.46 45.99
C ARG A 75 2.84 21.93 46.97
N ILE A 76 2.44 20.66 46.87
CA ILE A 76 1.51 20.04 47.84
C ILE A 76 2.18 19.93 49.20
N VAL A 77 3.47 19.53 49.25
CA VAL A 77 4.23 19.42 50.50
C VAL A 77 4.35 20.79 51.19
N GLU A 78 4.48 21.87 50.43
CA GLU A 78 4.60 23.23 50.95
C GLU A 78 3.25 23.89 51.34
N THR A 79 2.11 23.35 50.91
CA THR A 79 0.79 24.00 51.05
C THR A 79 -0.06 23.41 52.19
N GLY A 80 -0.42 24.22 53.18
CA GLY A 80 -1.28 23.80 54.31
C GLY A 80 -2.81 23.86 54.06
N ASN A 81 -3.25 24.33 52.89
CA ASN A 81 -4.68 24.47 52.56
C ASN A 81 -5.26 23.19 51.94
N THR A 82 -6.11 22.50 52.68
CA THR A 82 -6.73 21.22 52.29
C THR A 82 -7.56 21.29 51.00
N SER A 83 -8.18 22.44 50.67
CA SER A 83 -8.93 22.61 49.43
C SER A 83 -8.01 22.65 48.21
N VAL A 84 -6.87 23.33 48.33
CA VAL A 84 -5.86 23.46 47.26
C VAL A 84 -5.13 22.13 47.04
N VAL A 85 -4.82 21.42 48.13
CA VAL A 85 -4.23 20.07 48.06
C VAL A 85 -5.11 19.13 47.23
N ARG A 86 -6.42 19.07 47.51
CA ARG A 86 -7.37 18.24 46.73
C ARG A 86 -7.43 18.63 45.25
N ALA A 87 -7.32 19.91 44.93
CA ALA A 87 -7.30 20.39 43.55
C ALA A 87 -6.02 19.94 42.82
N TYR A 88 -4.87 19.98 43.50
CA TYR A 88 -3.61 19.49 42.95
C TYR A 88 -3.59 17.97 42.79
N GLU A 89 -4.07 17.20 43.78
CA GLU A 89 -4.23 15.74 43.66
C GLU A 89 -5.05 15.37 42.42
N LYS A 90 -6.18 16.05 42.18
CA LYS A 90 -7.01 15.85 41.00
C LYS A 90 -6.26 16.14 39.70
N LYS A 91 -5.40 17.16 39.70
CA LYS A 91 -4.57 17.53 38.54
C LYS A 91 -3.46 16.53 38.30
N VAL A 92 -2.77 16.07 39.35
CA VAL A 92 -1.74 15.01 39.29
C VAL A 92 -2.34 13.74 38.70
N ALA A 93 -3.49 13.27 39.23
CA ALA A 93 -4.17 12.09 38.69
C ALA A 93 -4.57 12.24 37.22
N LYS A 94 -4.83 13.47 36.74
CA LYS A 94 -5.07 13.71 35.31
C LYS A 94 -3.78 13.57 34.48
N LEU A 95 -2.70 14.18 34.92
CA LEU A 95 -1.41 14.12 34.24
C LEU A 95 -0.84 12.69 34.21
N GLU A 96 -1.03 11.92 35.29
CA GLU A 96 -0.66 10.51 35.34
C GLU A 96 -1.40 9.67 34.28
N ARG A 97 -2.72 9.89 34.11
CA ARG A 97 -3.47 9.23 33.04
C ARG A 97 -2.96 9.62 31.65
N GLU A 98 -2.69 10.90 31.42
CA GLU A 98 -2.13 11.38 30.14
C GLU A 98 -0.74 10.76 29.87
N LYS A 99 0.08 10.60 30.92
CA LYS A 99 1.39 9.92 30.83
C LYS A 99 1.24 8.46 30.44
N VAL A 100 0.33 7.72 31.09
CA VAL A 100 0.06 6.32 30.76
C VAL A 100 -0.36 6.17 29.30
N LEU A 101 -1.30 7.01 28.82
CA LEU A 101 -1.72 7.01 27.42
C LEU A 101 -0.56 7.30 26.45
N ALA A 102 0.35 8.20 26.79
CA ALA A 102 1.53 8.49 25.97
C ALA A 102 2.51 7.30 25.95
N GLN A 103 2.66 6.58 27.07
CA GLN A 103 3.48 5.38 27.17
C GLN A 103 2.88 4.20 26.39
N GLU A 104 1.57 4.02 26.43
CA GLU A 104 0.85 3.01 25.64
C GLU A 104 1.06 3.25 24.14
N LYS A 105 0.85 4.49 23.66
CA LYS A 105 1.12 4.87 22.27
C LYS A 105 2.58 4.58 21.86
N LEU A 106 3.52 4.80 22.78
CA LEU A 106 4.92 4.53 22.53
C LEU A 106 5.20 3.01 22.43
N ALA A 107 4.51 2.19 23.21
CA ALA A 107 4.58 0.73 23.12
C ALA A 107 3.93 0.20 21.82
N GLU A 108 2.84 0.83 21.37
CA GLU A 108 2.17 0.51 20.10
C GLU A 108 2.95 0.96 18.86
N THR A 109 3.87 1.94 19.01
CA THR A 109 4.64 2.44 17.88
C THR A 109 5.71 1.41 17.48
N VAL A 110 5.31 0.48 16.62
CA VAL A 110 6.16 -0.60 16.09
C VAL A 110 7.16 -0.02 15.10
N LYS A 111 8.45 -0.20 15.39
CA LYS A 111 9.50 0.00 14.38
C LYS A 111 9.33 -1.05 13.28
N PRO A 112 9.47 -0.68 11.99
CA PRO A 112 9.42 -1.65 10.92
C PRO A 112 10.47 -2.76 11.16
N LYS A 113 10.01 -4.02 11.20
CA LYS A 113 10.87 -5.19 11.46
C LYS A 113 11.82 -5.51 10.31
N HIS A 114 11.51 -5.00 9.11
CA HIS A 114 12.19 -5.32 7.87
C HIS A 114 12.67 -4.05 7.17
N THR A 115 13.71 -4.19 6.38
CA THR A 115 14.20 -3.13 5.49
C THR A 115 13.29 -2.96 4.26
N PHE A 116 13.44 -1.83 3.56
CA PHE A 116 12.74 -1.61 2.29
C PHE A 116 13.09 -2.71 1.28
N GLU A 117 14.35 -3.11 1.22
CA GLU A 117 14.88 -4.16 0.35
C GLU A 117 14.26 -5.53 0.68
N GLU A 118 14.06 -5.85 1.96
CA GLU A 118 13.41 -7.10 2.36
C GLU A 118 11.92 -7.13 2.02
N SER A 119 11.20 -6.03 2.20
CA SER A 119 9.73 -6.01 2.07
C SER A 119 9.24 -5.54 0.69
N CYS A 120 9.65 -4.34 0.28
CA CYS A 120 9.11 -3.68 -0.89
C CYS A 120 9.86 -4.04 -2.17
N GLU A 121 11.17 -4.25 -2.14
CA GLU A 121 11.93 -4.55 -3.35
C GLU A 121 11.52 -5.90 -3.97
N HIS A 122 11.27 -6.92 -3.16
CA HIS A 122 10.77 -8.21 -3.64
C HIS A 122 9.39 -8.07 -4.29
N ALA A 123 8.48 -7.31 -3.67
CA ALA A 123 7.16 -7.04 -4.22
C ALA A 123 7.24 -6.26 -5.54
N LEU A 124 8.10 -5.24 -5.63
CA LEU A 124 8.29 -4.46 -6.85
C LEU A 124 8.89 -5.30 -7.97
N ARG A 125 9.90 -6.12 -7.69
CA ARG A 125 10.48 -7.06 -8.67
C ARG A 125 9.44 -8.06 -9.17
N PHE A 126 8.63 -8.59 -8.25
CA PHE A 126 7.52 -9.47 -8.62
C PHE A 126 6.52 -8.75 -9.52
N LEU A 127 6.15 -7.51 -9.23
CA LEU A 127 5.23 -6.74 -10.07
C LEU A 127 5.82 -6.39 -11.44
N ALA A 128 7.15 -6.24 -11.54
CA ALA A 128 7.82 -5.94 -12.78
C ALA A 128 7.88 -7.14 -13.73
N SER A 129 8.15 -8.34 -13.20
CA SER A 129 8.20 -9.56 -14.02
C SER A 129 7.67 -10.81 -13.30
N PRO A 130 6.36 -10.88 -13.02
CA PRO A 130 5.79 -11.95 -12.19
C PRO A 130 5.83 -13.35 -12.82
N TRP A 131 5.99 -13.47 -14.13
CA TRP A 131 5.93 -14.74 -14.87
C TRP A 131 7.31 -15.28 -15.29
N LYS A 132 8.40 -14.51 -15.11
CA LYS A 132 9.76 -14.97 -15.45
C LYS A 132 10.24 -15.99 -14.41
N ASN A 133 10.60 -17.18 -14.85
CA ASN A 133 11.19 -18.27 -14.05
C ASN A 133 10.30 -18.81 -12.91
N VAL A 134 8.99 -18.85 -13.12
CA VAL A 134 8.04 -19.37 -12.12
C VAL A 134 7.57 -20.78 -12.48
N ASP A 135 7.58 -21.67 -11.48
CA ASP A 135 7.05 -23.02 -11.58
C ASP A 135 5.53 -23.03 -11.75
N LEU A 136 4.93 -24.20 -12.03
CA LEU A 136 3.48 -24.29 -12.25
C LEU A 136 2.67 -23.78 -11.06
N SER A 137 3.16 -23.98 -9.83
CA SER A 137 2.50 -23.49 -8.62
C SER A 137 2.50 -21.96 -8.58
N GLY A 138 3.65 -21.33 -8.78
CA GLY A 138 3.73 -19.88 -8.79
C GLY A 138 3.00 -19.26 -9.99
N ARG A 139 2.94 -19.92 -11.16
CA ARG A 139 2.10 -19.48 -12.30
C ARG A 139 0.63 -19.39 -11.91
N LYS A 140 0.10 -20.38 -11.17
CA LYS A 140 -1.27 -20.34 -10.64
C LYS A 140 -1.47 -19.25 -9.59
N THR A 141 -0.43 -18.91 -8.83
CA THR A 141 -0.47 -17.82 -7.85
C THR A 141 -0.46 -16.46 -8.53
N VAL A 142 0.40 -16.27 -9.54
CA VAL A 142 0.42 -15.07 -10.41
C VAL A 142 -0.95 -14.87 -11.06
N LEU A 143 -1.57 -15.93 -11.57
CA LEU A 143 -2.90 -15.84 -12.18
C LEU A 143 -3.96 -15.38 -11.16
N ARG A 144 -3.88 -15.82 -9.90
CA ARG A 144 -4.78 -15.36 -8.83
C ARG A 144 -4.50 -13.93 -8.36
N LEU A 145 -3.27 -13.45 -8.52
CA LEU A 145 -2.85 -12.10 -8.11
C LEU A 145 -3.03 -11.06 -9.21
N ALA A 146 -2.88 -11.45 -10.47
CA ALA A 146 -2.89 -10.56 -11.62
C ALA A 146 -4.32 -10.17 -12.05
N PHE A 147 -5.29 -11.06 -11.82
CA PHE A 147 -6.68 -10.87 -12.25
C PHE A 147 -7.62 -10.83 -11.05
N SER A 148 -8.54 -9.86 -11.05
CA SER A 148 -9.59 -9.74 -10.04
C SER A 148 -10.67 -10.82 -10.21
N GLN A 149 -10.81 -11.35 -11.43
CA GLN A 149 -11.77 -12.41 -11.77
C GLN A 149 -11.12 -13.47 -12.67
N PRO A 150 -11.67 -14.71 -12.72
CA PRO A 150 -11.24 -15.72 -13.66
C PRO A 150 -11.27 -15.19 -15.10
N LEU A 151 -10.20 -15.46 -15.85
CA LEU A 151 -10.02 -14.95 -17.19
C LEU A 151 -11.05 -15.58 -18.16
N PRO A 152 -11.95 -14.81 -18.78
CA PRO A 152 -12.92 -15.36 -19.72
C PRO A 152 -12.22 -15.75 -21.02
N TYR A 153 -12.47 -16.98 -21.48
CA TYR A 153 -11.96 -17.48 -22.75
C TYR A 153 -13.10 -17.82 -23.70
N CYS A 154 -13.05 -17.29 -24.93
CA CYS A 154 -13.96 -17.66 -26.00
C CYS A 154 -13.19 -18.37 -27.10
N ARG A 155 -13.58 -19.58 -27.50
CA ARG A 155 -12.81 -20.35 -28.49
C ARG A 155 -12.68 -19.68 -29.86
N LYS A 156 -13.65 -18.87 -30.28
CA LYS A 156 -13.61 -18.17 -31.57
C LYS A 156 -12.84 -16.84 -31.50
N GLU A 157 -12.77 -16.23 -30.32
CA GLU A 157 -12.28 -14.84 -30.14
C GLU A 157 -11.05 -14.76 -29.22
N GLY A 158 -10.59 -15.89 -28.66
CA GLY A 158 -9.44 -15.99 -27.76
C GLY A 158 -9.73 -15.49 -26.34
N LEU A 159 -8.67 -15.05 -25.66
CA LEU A 159 -8.74 -14.36 -24.37
C LEU A 159 -9.54 -13.06 -24.44
N ARG A 160 -10.55 -12.92 -23.58
CA ARG A 160 -11.31 -11.67 -23.44
C ARG A 160 -10.52 -10.65 -22.62
N THR A 161 -10.96 -9.39 -22.68
CA THR A 161 -10.38 -8.29 -21.89
C THR A 161 -10.36 -8.67 -20.40
N PRO A 162 -9.16 -8.80 -19.80
CA PRO A 162 -9.04 -9.19 -18.40
C PRO A 162 -9.44 -8.04 -17.47
N ASP A 163 -10.08 -8.39 -16.35
CA ASP A 163 -10.17 -7.49 -15.21
C ASP A 163 -8.92 -7.62 -14.34
N LEU A 164 -7.93 -6.75 -14.58
CA LEU A 164 -6.66 -6.76 -13.85
C LEU A 164 -6.85 -6.35 -12.36
N ALA A 165 -6.03 -6.92 -11.49
CA ALA A 165 -5.94 -6.46 -10.11
C ALA A 165 -5.30 -5.05 -10.05
N PHE A 166 -5.60 -4.32 -8.97
CA PHE A 166 -5.21 -2.91 -8.83
C PHE A 166 -3.70 -2.63 -9.10
N PRO A 167 -2.73 -3.41 -8.58
CA PRO A 167 -1.32 -3.15 -8.85
C PRO A 167 -0.98 -3.21 -10.35
N PHE A 168 -1.57 -4.16 -11.07
CA PHE A 168 -1.36 -4.34 -12.51
C PHE A 168 -2.12 -3.30 -13.34
N LYS A 169 -3.30 -2.85 -12.90
CA LYS A 169 -4.00 -1.70 -13.50
C LYS A 169 -3.18 -0.42 -13.40
N ALA A 170 -2.60 -0.16 -12.23
CA ALA A 170 -1.74 1.01 -12.02
C ALA A 170 -0.53 0.97 -12.96
N LEU A 171 0.15 -0.18 -13.08
CA LEU A 171 1.26 -0.35 -14.00
C LEU A 171 0.85 -0.20 -15.47
N ALA A 172 -0.26 -0.82 -15.88
CA ALA A 172 -0.78 -0.69 -17.24
C ALA A 172 -1.14 0.77 -17.58
N GLY A 173 -1.71 1.52 -16.64
CA GLY A 173 -2.04 2.94 -16.79
C GLY A 173 -0.81 3.86 -16.85
N LEU A 174 0.34 3.43 -16.31
CA LEU A 174 1.62 4.15 -16.47
C LEU A 174 2.28 3.84 -17.81
N SER A 175 2.10 2.63 -18.35
CA SER A 175 2.70 2.19 -19.61
C SER A 175 1.89 2.57 -20.85
N THR A 176 0.60 2.88 -20.71
CA THR A 176 -0.27 3.26 -21.83
C THR A 176 -0.56 4.77 -21.82
N PRO A 177 -0.25 5.51 -22.90
CA PRO A 177 -0.74 6.88 -23.01
C PRO A 177 -2.27 6.85 -23.03
N LYS A 178 -2.90 7.72 -22.25
CA LYS A 178 -4.36 7.89 -22.27
C LYS A 178 -4.77 8.38 -23.65
N SER A 179 -5.19 7.46 -24.51
CA SER A 179 -5.76 7.79 -25.81
C SER A 179 -7.23 8.14 -25.57
N GLU A 180 -7.50 9.39 -25.21
CA GLU A 180 -8.86 9.91 -25.19
C GLU A 180 -9.31 10.21 -26.63
N MET A 181 -10.52 9.77 -26.99
CA MET A 181 -11.12 10.11 -28.27
C MET A 181 -11.38 11.62 -28.28
N ALA A 182 -10.72 12.35 -29.18
CA ALA A 182 -10.97 13.76 -29.33
C ALA A 182 -12.44 14.02 -29.70
N HIS A 183 -13.05 15.04 -29.09
CA HIS A 183 -14.40 15.46 -29.46
C HIS A 183 -14.46 15.87 -30.93
N ARG A 184 -15.54 15.48 -31.62
CA ARG A 184 -15.78 15.73 -33.06
C ARG A 184 -15.44 17.16 -33.49
N GLY A 185 -15.74 18.16 -32.66
CA GLY A 185 -15.54 19.57 -32.97
C GLY A 185 -14.09 20.08 -32.96
N GLY A 186 -13.10 19.23 -32.63
CA GLY A 186 -11.68 19.61 -32.63
C GLY A 186 -10.92 19.28 -33.91
N PHE A 187 -11.43 18.37 -34.75
CA PHE A 187 -10.73 17.90 -35.95
C PHE A 187 -11.44 18.24 -37.27
N GLU A 188 -12.78 18.22 -37.29
CA GLU A 188 -13.56 18.64 -38.44
C GLU A 188 -14.69 19.56 -37.99
N PRO A 189 -14.82 20.78 -38.56
CA PRO A 189 -15.97 21.62 -38.35
C PRO A 189 -17.24 20.85 -38.75
N PRO A 190 -18.34 20.94 -37.99
CA PRO A 190 -19.59 20.32 -38.41
C PRO A 190 -19.98 20.88 -39.78
N THR A 191 -20.08 19.99 -40.77
CA THR A 191 -20.64 20.35 -42.08
C THR A 191 -22.06 20.86 -41.88
N PRO A 192 -22.43 21.98 -42.54
CA PRO A 192 -23.72 22.64 -42.38
C PRO A 192 -24.91 21.77 -42.79
#